data_AF-A0A7W0ZU63-F1
#
_entry.id   AF-A0A7W0ZU63-F1
#
_cell.length_a   1.000
_cell.length_b   1.000
_cell.length_c   1.000
_cell.angle_alpha   90.00
_cell.angle_beta   90.00
_cell.angle_gamma   90.00
#
_symmetry.space_group_name_H-M   'P 1'
#
loop_
_entity.id
_entity.type
_entity.pdbx_description
1 polymer ?
#
loop_
_entity_poly.entity_id
_entity_poly.type
_entity_poly.pdbx_seq_one_letter_code
_entity_poly.pdbx_strand_id
1 'polypeptide(L)'
;MVPVRRQCVRPQPSPKIAHRDLIGGGAGVRLWQCGPSSLLTSVGALYEGADYKDGANDSPMLQDGTIARGVREVGRWSVRLYGRYKLAGGRLSVTHDVIVIPAFRDPGADYRVLMFGAIEAPIAKGFSVRVQADATREGTGIIVAGTKQDDLAVSFGLAYKAEWSGTPVPTPPP
;
A
#
# COMPACT_ATOMS: atom_id res chain seq x y z
N MET A 1 -51.20 8.39 -15.86
CA MET A 1 -49.73 8.41 -16.03
C MET A 1 -49.16 9.49 -15.13
N VAL A 2 -48.36 9.13 -14.13
CA VAL A 2 -47.69 10.07 -13.21
C VAL A 2 -46.23 10.21 -13.67
N PRO A 3 -45.68 11.41 -13.87
CA PRO A 3 -44.28 11.55 -14.26
C PRO A 3 -43.36 11.30 -13.06
N VAL A 4 -42.53 10.28 -13.15
CA VAL A 4 -41.44 10.00 -12.19
C VAL A 4 -40.33 11.03 -12.41
N ARG A 5 -40.21 11.99 -11.49
CA ARG A 5 -39.03 12.87 -11.44
C ARG A 5 -37.82 12.04 -11.04
N ARG A 6 -36.87 11.86 -11.96
CA ARG A 6 -35.52 11.38 -11.63
C ARG A 6 -34.87 12.44 -10.74
N GLN A 7 -34.80 12.18 -9.43
CA GLN A 7 -33.95 12.94 -8.54
C GLN A 7 -32.50 12.70 -8.97
N CYS A 8 -31.81 13.76 -9.40
CA CYS A 8 -30.36 13.76 -9.47
C CYS A 8 -29.84 13.59 -8.04
N VAL A 9 -29.46 12.35 -7.69
CA VAL A 9 -28.74 12.06 -6.46
C VAL A 9 -27.38 12.76 -6.58
N ARG A 10 -27.21 13.88 -5.87
CA ARG A 10 -25.89 14.50 -5.74
C ARG A 10 -24.97 13.48 -5.06
N PRO A 11 -23.73 13.27 -5.55
CA PRO A 11 -22.77 12.47 -4.80
C PRO A 11 -22.61 13.08 -3.41
N GLN A 12 -22.90 12.30 -2.37
CA GLN A 12 -22.68 12.73 -1.00
C GLN A 12 -21.19 13.03 -0.80
N PRO A 13 -20.85 14.09 -0.06
CA PRO A 13 -19.45 14.39 0.27
C PRO A 13 -18.86 13.20 1.03
N SER A 14 -17.74 12.68 0.51
CA SER A 14 -17.00 11.58 1.12
C SER A 14 -16.38 12.02 2.46
N PRO A 15 -16.58 11.25 3.55
CA PRO A 15 -16.01 11.49 4.88
C PRO A 15 -14.49 11.73 4.88
N LYS A 16 -14.01 12.51 5.87
CA LYS A 16 -12.59 12.79 6.08
C LYS A 16 -12.16 12.35 7.47
N ILE A 17 -11.30 11.34 7.55
CA ILE A 17 -10.53 11.00 8.77
C ILE A 17 -9.79 12.27 9.21
N ALA A 18 -9.93 12.68 10.48
CA ALA A 18 -9.31 13.91 10.97
C ALA A 18 -7.80 13.72 11.16
N HIS A 19 -7.44 12.64 11.85
CA HIS A 19 -6.07 12.17 12.02
C HIS A 19 -6.08 10.67 12.34
N ARG A 20 -4.92 10.03 12.17
CA ARG A 20 -4.72 8.61 12.42
C ARG A 20 -3.33 8.41 13.01
N ASP A 21 -3.28 7.90 14.23
CA ASP A 21 -2.04 7.58 14.93
C ASP A 21 -1.73 6.10 14.78
N LEU A 22 -0.46 5.80 14.48
CA LEU A 22 0.04 4.44 14.26
C LEU A 22 1.27 4.21 15.13
N ILE A 23 1.19 3.26 16.06
CA ILE A 23 2.31 2.87 16.92
C ILE A 23 2.51 1.38 16.77
N GLY A 24 3.73 0.93 16.47
CA GLY A 24 3.96 -0.49 16.30
C GLY A 24 5.42 -0.89 16.25
N GLY A 25 5.64 -2.20 16.32
CA GLY A 25 6.95 -2.82 16.27
C GLY A 25 6.87 -4.17 15.58
N GLY A 26 7.99 -4.60 15.01
CA GLY A 26 8.05 -5.86 14.30
C GLY A 26 9.48 -6.36 14.13
N ALA A 27 9.59 -7.61 13.74
CA ALA A 27 10.85 -8.28 13.44
C ALA A 27 10.77 -8.92 12.06
N GLY A 28 11.90 -8.99 11.39
CA GLY A 28 11.98 -9.58 10.06
C GLY A 28 13.25 -10.38 9.87
N VAL A 29 13.18 -11.32 8.95
CA VAL A 29 14.30 -12.17 8.55
C VAL A 29 14.48 -12.12 7.05
N ARG A 30 15.73 -12.04 6.63
CA ARG A 30 16.09 -12.17 5.22
C ARG A 30 16.08 -13.65 4.88
N LEU A 31 15.10 -14.07 4.08
CA LEU A 31 14.94 -15.46 3.65
C LEU A 31 16.01 -15.85 2.63
N TRP A 32 16.40 -14.91 1.79
CA TRP A 32 17.37 -15.15 0.73
C TRP A 32 18.12 -13.88 0.34
N GLN A 33 19.39 -14.04 -0.03
CA GLN A 33 20.22 -13.00 -0.61
C GLN A 33 21.23 -13.60 -1.59
N CYS A 34 21.31 -13.04 -2.79
CA CYS A 34 22.34 -13.36 -3.76
C CYS A 34 22.73 -12.08 -4.52
N GLY A 35 23.91 -11.55 -4.20
CA GLY A 35 24.38 -10.27 -4.74
C GLY A 35 23.36 -9.14 -4.52
N PRO A 36 22.89 -8.45 -5.58
CA PRO A 36 21.93 -7.35 -5.49
C PRO A 36 20.47 -7.81 -5.33
N SER A 37 20.20 -9.12 -5.32
CA SER A 37 18.86 -9.68 -5.17
C SER A 37 18.62 -10.18 -3.74
N SER A 38 17.43 -9.94 -3.19
CA SER A 38 17.06 -10.36 -1.84
C SER A 38 15.55 -10.57 -1.68
N LEU A 39 15.20 -11.43 -0.73
CA LEU A 39 13.84 -11.66 -0.27
C LEU A 39 13.82 -11.61 1.26
N LEU A 40 12.91 -10.83 1.81
CA LEU A 40 12.72 -10.64 3.24
C LEU A 40 11.25 -10.83 3.61
N THR A 41 11.03 -11.44 4.77
CA THR A 41 9.72 -11.48 5.41
C THR A 41 9.80 -10.79 6.76
N SER A 42 8.74 -10.11 7.16
CA SER A 42 8.64 -9.55 8.51
C SER A 42 7.24 -9.65 9.06
N VAL A 43 7.15 -9.75 10.38
CA VAL A 43 5.90 -9.73 11.13
C VAL A 43 5.95 -8.61 12.15
N GLY A 44 4.81 -7.96 12.40
CA GLY A 44 4.74 -6.88 13.38
C GLY A 44 3.35 -6.72 13.95
N ALA A 45 3.25 -5.94 15.01
CA ALA A 45 2.00 -5.49 15.59
C ALA A 45 1.90 -3.97 15.47
N LEU A 46 0.70 -3.49 15.19
CA LEU A 46 0.37 -2.08 14.99
C LEU A 46 -0.86 -1.78 15.84
N TYR A 47 -0.78 -0.72 16.62
CA TYR A 47 -1.91 -0.08 17.25
C TYR A 47 -2.32 1.13 16.43
N GLU A 48 -3.59 1.20 16.11
CA GLU A 48 -4.18 2.29 15.34
C GLU A 48 -5.23 3.01 16.19
N GLY A 49 -5.01 4.30 16.42
CA GLY A 49 -6.02 5.22 16.91
C GLY A 49 -6.56 6.05 15.75
N ALA A 50 -7.86 5.96 15.48
CA ALA A 50 -8.53 6.78 14.46
C ALA A 50 -9.58 7.67 15.13
N ASP A 51 -9.43 8.99 14.99
CA ASP A 51 -10.40 9.96 15.48
C ASP A 51 -11.31 10.44 14.35
N TYR A 52 -12.62 10.35 14.60
CA TYR A 52 -13.65 10.78 13.68
C TYR A 52 -14.20 12.11 14.17
N LYS A 53 -14.32 13.10 13.27
CA LYS A 53 -14.87 14.41 13.64
C LYS A 53 -16.28 14.26 14.22
N ASP A 54 -16.41 14.52 15.52
CA ASP A 54 -17.69 14.63 16.18
C ASP A 54 -18.51 15.79 15.58
N GLY A 55 -19.80 15.54 15.35
CA GLY A 55 -20.77 16.63 15.13
C GLY A 55 -21.63 16.57 13.88
N ALA A 56 -21.61 15.50 13.08
CA ALA A 56 -22.57 15.33 11.99
C ALA A 56 -23.38 14.05 12.16
N ASN A 57 -24.61 14.04 11.63
CA ASN A 57 -25.44 12.85 11.40
C ASN A 57 -24.78 11.80 10.46
N ASP A 58 -23.49 11.97 10.18
CA ASP A 58 -22.65 11.28 9.19
C ASP A 58 -21.46 10.57 9.86
N SER A 59 -21.54 10.23 11.15
CA SER A 59 -20.49 9.42 11.79
C SER A 59 -20.55 7.97 11.26
N PRO A 60 -19.40 7.29 11.04
CA PRO A 60 -19.37 6.02 10.31
C PRO A 60 -20.23 4.96 10.99
N MET A 61 -21.14 4.32 10.26
CA MET A 61 -21.88 3.18 10.82
C MET A 61 -20.96 1.95 10.87
N LEU A 62 -20.81 1.38 12.07
CA LEU A 62 -20.25 0.05 12.26
C LEU A 62 -21.18 -0.99 11.62
N GLN A 63 -20.64 -2.19 11.39
CA GLN A 63 -21.34 -3.28 10.71
C GLN A 63 -22.65 -3.72 11.42
N ASP A 64 -22.78 -3.41 12.71
CA ASP A 64 -23.96 -3.64 13.54
C ASP A 64 -24.98 -2.48 13.49
N GLY A 65 -24.73 -1.46 12.67
CA GLY A 65 -25.58 -0.28 12.52
C GLY A 65 -25.37 0.79 13.59
N THR A 66 -24.40 0.63 14.49
CA THR A 66 -24.09 1.66 15.49
C THR A 66 -23.22 2.76 14.89
N ILE A 67 -23.50 4.01 15.25
CA ILE A 67 -22.75 5.18 14.79
C ILE A 67 -21.43 5.24 15.57
N ALA A 68 -20.29 5.09 14.89
CA ALA A 68 -18.97 5.28 15.48
C ALA A 68 -18.77 6.78 15.80
N ARG A 69 -18.88 7.11 17.08
CA ARG A 69 -18.58 8.43 17.65
C ARG A 69 -17.27 8.32 18.45
N GLY A 70 -16.44 9.36 18.41
CA GLY A 70 -15.17 9.43 19.13
C GLY A 70 -14.02 8.61 18.56
N VAL A 71 -13.06 8.23 19.42
CA VAL A 71 -11.81 7.53 19.07
C VAL A 71 -12.05 6.04 18.92
N ARG A 72 -11.67 5.47 17.77
CA ARG A 72 -11.62 4.01 17.58
C ARG A 72 -10.19 3.52 17.69
N GLU A 73 -10.01 2.55 18.57
CA GLU A 73 -8.73 1.88 18.79
C GLU A 73 -8.78 0.48 18.19
N VAL A 74 -7.86 0.19 17.26
CA VAL A 74 -7.76 -1.13 16.63
C VAL A 74 -6.33 -1.62 16.76
N GLY A 75 -6.17 -2.74 17.47
CA GLY A 75 -4.95 -3.52 17.40
C GLY A 75 -4.94 -4.38 16.13
N ARG A 76 -3.83 -4.35 15.42
CA ARG A 76 -3.57 -5.10 14.20
C ARG A 76 -2.25 -5.85 14.29
N TRP A 77 -2.13 -6.94 13.55
CA TRP A 77 -0.84 -7.51 13.21
C TRP A 77 -0.57 -7.30 11.74
N SER A 78 0.67 -7.47 11.32
CA SER A 78 1.10 -7.31 9.94
C SER A 78 2.05 -8.44 9.55
N VAL A 79 1.93 -8.87 8.30
CA VAL A 79 2.91 -9.73 7.63
C VAL A 79 3.33 -9.01 6.37
N ARG A 80 4.62 -8.91 6.14
CA ARG A 80 5.21 -8.28 4.97
C ARG A 80 6.09 -9.27 4.24
N LEU A 81 5.93 -9.34 2.92
CA LEU A 81 6.83 -10.02 2.02
C LEU A 81 7.43 -8.97 1.06
N TYR A 82 8.73 -8.72 1.20
CA TYR A 82 9.46 -7.76 0.38
C TYR A 82 10.51 -8.46 -0.45
N GLY A 83 10.55 -8.17 -1.75
CA GLY A 83 11.53 -8.72 -2.68
C GLY A 83 12.13 -7.65 -3.56
N ARG A 84 13.44 -7.75 -3.79
CA ARG A 84 14.15 -6.97 -4.81
C ARG A 84 15.04 -7.90 -5.62
N TYR A 85 14.96 -7.83 -6.94
CA TYR A 85 15.63 -8.75 -7.84
C TYR A 85 16.32 -8.00 -8.97
N LYS A 86 17.50 -8.48 -9.34
CA LYS A 86 18.18 -8.11 -10.57
C LYS A 86 18.08 -9.27 -11.55
N LEU A 87 17.40 -9.03 -12.66
CA LEU A 87 17.21 -9.99 -13.76
C LEU A 87 17.97 -9.53 -15.01
N ALA A 88 18.02 -10.38 -16.03
CA ALA A 88 18.65 -10.08 -17.33
C ALA A 88 20.10 -9.54 -17.19
N GLY A 89 20.93 -10.25 -16.43
CA GLY A 89 22.34 -9.87 -16.21
C GLY A 89 22.53 -8.55 -15.45
N GLY A 90 21.55 -8.14 -14.64
CA GLY A 90 21.64 -6.93 -13.81
C GLY A 90 20.92 -5.69 -14.39
N ARG A 91 20.46 -5.78 -15.64
CA ARG A 91 19.81 -4.66 -16.34
C ARG A 91 18.41 -4.38 -15.79
N LEU A 92 17.62 -5.42 -15.55
CA LEU A 92 16.24 -5.27 -15.09
C LEU A 92 16.20 -5.32 -13.56
N SER A 93 15.62 -4.30 -12.92
CA SER A 93 15.31 -4.31 -11.49
C SER A 93 13.83 -4.57 -11.30
N VAL A 94 13.49 -5.56 -10.46
CA VAL A 94 12.11 -5.84 -10.06
C VAL A 94 12.03 -5.70 -8.55
N THR A 95 11.03 -4.99 -8.06
CA THR A 95 10.73 -4.85 -6.63
C THR A 95 9.27 -5.18 -6.40
N HIS A 96 8.97 -5.94 -5.35
CA HIS A 96 7.62 -6.07 -4.83
C HIS A 96 7.62 -5.90 -3.32
N ASP A 97 6.47 -5.47 -2.81
CA ASP A 97 6.21 -5.37 -1.37
C ASP A 97 4.74 -5.66 -1.13
N VAL A 98 4.45 -6.73 -0.39
CA VAL A 98 3.08 -7.11 -0.03
C VAL A 98 2.97 -7.08 1.48
N ILE A 99 2.05 -6.29 2.01
CA ILE A 99 1.79 -6.16 3.44
C ILE A 99 0.32 -6.50 3.71
N VAL A 100 0.09 -7.52 4.52
CA VAL A 100 -1.24 -7.94 4.97
C VAL A 100 -1.39 -7.51 6.42
N ILE A 101 -2.42 -6.72 6.74
CA ILE A 101 -2.62 -6.06 8.03
C ILE A 101 -4.04 -6.34 8.57
N PRO A 102 -4.29 -7.54 9.12
CA PRO A 102 -5.56 -7.88 9.76
C PRO A 102 -5.68 -7.31 11.18
N ALA A 103 -6.90 -6.99 11.59
CA ALA A 103 -7.22 -6.66 12.98
C ALA A 103 -7.17 -7.92 13.87
N PHE A 104 -6.84 -7.75 15.16
CA PHE A 104 -6.83 -8.87 16.11
C PHE A 104 -8.23 -9.42 16.41
N ARG A 105 -9.24 -8.54 16.50
CA ARG A 105 -10.59 -8.91 16.95
C ARG A 105 -11.44 -9.53 15.86
N ASP A 106 -11.31 -9.05 14.62
CA ASP A 106 -12.07 -9.57 13.48
C ASP A 106 -11.19 -9.59 12.21
N PRO A 107 -10.23 -10.52 12.13
CA PRO A 107 -9.28 -10.58 11.01
C PRO A 107 -9.95 -10.94 9.67
N GLY A 108 -11.17 -11.48 9.69
CA GLY A 108 -11.90 -11.92 8.48
C GLY A 108 -12.63 -10.76 7.79
N ALA A 109 -13.18 -9.81 8.56
CA ALA A 109 -13.84 -8.64 8.00
C ALA A 109 -12.97 -7.39 8.02
N ASP A 110 -12.13 -7.19 9.04
CA ASP A 110 -11.31 -6.00 9.24
C ASP A 110 -9.83 -6.30 8.94
N TYR A 111 -9.47 -6.10 7.67
CA TYR A 111 -8.10 -6.28 7.21
C TYR A 111 -7.72 -5.26 6.15
N ARG A 112 -6.42 -5.11 5.91
CA ARG A 112 -5.88 -4.34 4.80
C ARG A 112 -4.82 -5.13 4.08
N VAL A 113 -4.78 -5.02 2.76
CA VAL A 113 -3.69 -5.54 1.94
C VAL A 113 -3.10 -4.36 1.17
N LEU A 114 -1.81 -4.12 1.36
CA LEU A 114 -1.02 -3.18 0.57
C LEU A 114 -0.14 -4.00 -0.36
N MET A 115 -0.16 -3.67 -1.64
CA MET A 115 0.64 -4.33 -2.66
C MET A 115 1.37 -3.26 -3.45
N PHE A 116 2.66 -3.44 -3.60
CA PHE A 116 3.51 -2.61 -4.43
C PHE A 116 4.28 -3.51 -5.37
N GLY A 117 4.37 -3.09 -6.63
CA GLY A 117 5.21 -3.72 -7.64
C GLY A 117 5.88 -2.67 -8.48
N ALA A 118 7.17 -2.83 -8.76
CA ALA A 118 7.90 -1.96 -9.67
C ALA A 118 8.86 -2.74 -10.55
N ILE A 119 8.97 -2.31 -11.80
CA ILE A 119 9.94 -2.79 -12.77
C ILE A 119 10.70 -1.57 -13.28
N GLU A 120 12.02 -1.65 -13.27
CA GLU A 120 12.90 -0.60 -13.76
C GLU A 120 13.93 -1.17 -14.75
N ALA A 121 14.06 -0.55 -15.91
CA ALA A 121 14.91 -1.01 -17.01
C ALA A 121 15.77 0.12 -17.61
N PRO A 122 16.97 -0.17 -18.13
CA PRO A 122 17.81 0.78 -18.84
C PRO A 122 17.23 1.03 -20.22
N ILE A 123 17.15 2.29 -20.59
CA ILE A 123 16.80 2.68 -21.96
C ILE A 123 17.98 3.31 -22.70
N ALA A 124 18.84 4.03 -21.99
CA ALA A 124 20.03 4.67 -22.55
C ALA A 124 21.10 4.83 -21.47
N LYS A 125 22.31 5.24 -21.86
CA LYS A 125 23.42 5.45 -20.93
C LYS A 125 23.01 6.47 -19.87
N GLY A 126 22.99 6.03 -18.62
CA GLY A 126 22.54 6.85 -17.50
C GLY A 126 21.03 7.06 -17.39
N PHE A 127 20.18 6.50 -18.25
CA PHE A 127 18.72 6.66 -18.18
C PHE A 127 18.00 5.34 -17.93
N SER A 128 17.01 5.37 -17.05
CA SER A 128 16.12 4.24 -16.78
C SER A 128 14.66 4.65 -16.80
N VAL A 129 13.82 3.72 -17.24
CA VAL A 129 12.36 3.83 -17.12
C VAL A 129 11.89 2.95 -15.99
N ARG A 130 10.89 3.41 -15.27
CA ARG A 130 10.23 2.67 -14.19
C ARG A 130 8.74 2.65 -14.42
N VAL A 131 8.15 1.47 -14.30
CA VAL A 131 6.71 1.29 -14.13
C VAL A 131 6.49 0.80 -12.72
N GLN A 132 5.56 1.41 -11.99
CA GLN A 132 5.17 0.97 -10.67
C GLN A 132 3.66 0.96 -10.50
N ALA A 133 3.18 0.05 -9.65
CA ALA A 133 1.79 -0.07 -9.26
C ALA A 133 1.70 -0.17 -7.73
N ASP A 134 0.84 0.65 -7.16
CA ASP A 134 0.46 0.66 -5.76
C ASP A 134 -1.02 0.26 -5.69
N ALA A 135 -1.32 -0.86 -5.07
CA ALA A 135 -2.68 -1.36 -4.89
C ALA A 135 -3.00 -1.52 -3.41
N THR A 136 -4.16 -1.05 -3.00
CA THR A 136 -4.68 -1.19 -1.64
C THR A 136 -6.02 -1.91 -1.69
N ARG A 137 -6.22 -2.88 -0.81
CA ARG A 137 -7.52 -3.50 -0.56
C ARG A 137 -7.86 -3.42 0.91
N GLU A 138 -9.05 -2.92 1.22
CA GLU A 138 -9.61 -2.92 2.58
C GLU A 138 -10.67 -4.01 2.70
N GLY A 139 -10.76 -4.62 3.89
CA GLY A 139 -11.81 -5.56 4.26
C GLY A 139 -13.15 -4.87 4.46
N THR A 140 -14.23 -5.64 4.45
CA THR A 140 -15.61 -5.14 4.52
C THR A 140 -16.07 -4.70 5.91
N GLY A 141 -15.27 -4.95 6.95
CA GLY A 141 -15.59 -4.65 8.35
C GLY A 141 -15.29 -3.20 8.77
N ILE A 142 -14.43 -2.49 8.03
CA ILE A 142 -14.24 -1.04 8.18
C ILE A 142 -14.64 -0.35 6.89
N ILE A 143 -15.92 -0.01 6.76
CA ILE A 143 -16.35 0.96 5.77
C ILE A 143 -16.54 2.27 6.51
N VAL A 144 -15.44 3.02 6.71
CA VAL A 144 -15.62 4.47 6.76
C VAL A 144 -16.14 4.81 5.37
N ALA A 145 -17.36 5.33 5.28
CA ALA A 145 -17.93 5.70 3.99
C ALA A 145 -16.90 6.61 3.27
N GLY A 146 -16.66 6.37 1.98
CA GLY A 146 -15.65 7.12 1.20
C GLY A 146 -14.25 6.50 1.12
N THR A 147 -13.89 5.47 1.90
CA THR A 147 -12.69 4.66 1.62
C THR A 147 -13.01 3.70 0.48
N LYS A 148 -12.25 3.77 -0.62
CA LYS A 148 -12.40 2.80 -1.71
C LYS A 148 -11.93 1.44 -1.21
N GLN A 149 -12.78 0.42 -1.42
CA GLN A 149 -12.47 -0.95 -1.04
C GLN A 149 -11.24 -1.49 -1.78
N ASP A 150 -11.10 -1.11 -3.05
CA ASP A 150 -9.94 -1.37 -3.88
C ASP A 150 -9.45 -0.03 -4.47
N ASP A 151 -8.17 0.26 -4.30
CA ASP A 151 -7.51 1.39 -4.96
C ASP A 151 -6.28 0.89 -5.72
N LEU A 152 -6.03 1.47 -6.89
CA LEU A 152 -4.91 1.14 -7.74
C LEU A 152 -4.36 2.42 -8.36
N ALA A 153 -3.11 2.74 -8.04
CA ALA A 153 -2.36 3.79 -8.70
C ALA A 153 -1.24 3.16 -9.52
N VAL A 154 -1.16 3.52 -10.80
CA VAL A 154 -0.07 3.13 -11.69
C VAL A 154 0.70 4.37 -12.08
N SER A 155 2.02 4.33 -11.93
CA SER A 155 2.91 5.45 -12.23
C SER A 155 4.04 5.04 -13.17
N PHE A 156 4.41 5.96 -14.05
CA PHE A 156 5.51 5.82 -15.00
C PHE A 156 6.54 6.89 -14.69
N GLY A 157 7.81 6.49 -14.60
CA GLY A 157 8.91 7.39 -14.25
C GLY A 157 10.07 7.24 -15.22
N LEU A 158 10.77 8.34 -15.46
CA LEU A 158 12.07 8.39 -16.11
C LEU A 158 13.06 8.89 -15.07
N ALA A 159 14.18 8.19 -14.90
CA ALA A 159 15.23 8.58 -13.96
C ALA A 159 16.58 8.63 -14.66
N TYR A 160 17.42 9.58 -14.24
CA TYR A 160 18.83 9.59 -14.58
C TYR A 160 19.65 8.97 -13.43
N LYS A 161 20.45 7.95 -13.71
CA LYS A 161 21.29 7.24 -12.75
C LYS A 161 22.74 7.18 -13.24
N ALA A 162 23.62 7.92 -12.57
CA ALA A 162 25.05 7.99 -12.90
C ALA A 162 25.74 6.61 -12.85
N GLU A 163 25.28 5.68 -12.02
CA GLU A 163 25.78 4.30 -11.97
C GLU A 163 25.65 3.54 -13.30
N TRP A 164 24.71 3.95 -14.17
CA TRP A 164 24.49 3.33 -15.49
C TRP A 164 25.22 4.11 -16.60
N SER A 165 26.01 5.10 -16.20
CA SER A 165 26.92 5.86 -17.07
C SER A 165 28.37 5.39 -16.97
N GLY A 166 28.68 4.47 -16.05
CA GLY A 166 30.03 3.96 -15.82
C GLY A 166 30.64 3.30 -17.06
N THR A 167 31.83 3.75 -17.44
CA THR A 167 32.71 3.09 -18.40
C THR A 167 33.08 1.71 -17.86
N PRO A 168 33.13 0.64 -18.69
CA PRO A 168 33.61 -0.66 -18.23
C PRO A 168 35.00 -0.50 -17.60
N VAL A 169 35.18 -1.04 -16.39
CA VAL A 169 36.49 -1.10 -15.73
C VAL A 169 37.41 -1.92 -16.64
N PRO A 170 38.57 -1.39 -17.06
CA PRO A 170 39.52 -2.17 -17.86
C PRO A 170 39.92 -3.42 -17.08
N THR A 171 39.70 -4.60 -17.66
CA THR A 171 40.30 -5.84 -17.16
C THR A 171 41.82 -5.69 -17.19
N PRO A 172 42.54 -5.98 -16.09
CA PRO A 172 44.00 -6.04 -16.13
C PRO A 172 44.43 -7.09 -17.16
N PRO A 173 45.53 -6.87 -17.92
CA PRO A 173 46.07 -7.90 -18.80
C PRO A 173 46.50 -9.16 -18.01
N PRO A 174 46.52 -10.33 -18.68
CA PRO A 174 46.79 -11.63 -18.05
C PRO A 174 48.18 -11.75 -17.44
#